data_AF-A0A7C7RHW0-F1
#
_entry.id   AF-A0A7C7RHW0-F1
#
_cell.length_a   1.000
_cell.length_b   1.000
_cell.length_c   1.000
_cell.angle_alpha   90.00
_cell.angle_beta   90.00
_cell.angle_gamma   90.00
#
_symmetry.space_group_name_H-M   'P 1'
#
loop_
_entity.id
_entity.type
_entity.pdbx_description
1 polymer ?
#
loop_
_entity_poly.entity_id
_entity_poly.type
_entity_poly.pdbx_seq_one_letter_code
_entity_poly.pdbx_strand_id
1 'polypeptide(L)'
;MSRRKHILEQVSKGNLKVEEAERILRALAIEEVGELAKIDIGRDIRKGIPEVILAEGKNSQDIIKISLKMLKSEGRAIISRVKKEDIDAIKRASPKNVRVDIYEQARIMILKSNKFLQEKTGGKIGILTAGTCDIPIAEEAKVIAEEMGCDVFVAYDVGVAGIHRLIPPLKRMIEEDVDVIIVIAGREGALPTVVA
;
A
#
# COMPACT_ATOMS: atom_id res chain seq x y z
N MET A 1 8.03 -20.59 22.16
CA MET A 1 6.57 -20.39 22.11
C MET A 1 6.31 -18.91 21.90
N SER A 2 5.46 -18.50 20.95
CA SER A 2 5.14 -17.06 20.76
C SER A 2 4.35 -16.54 21.96
N ARG A 3 4.67 -15.34 22.45
CA ARG A 3 4.01 -14.68 23.59
C ARG A 3 2.48 -14.58 23.38
N ARG A 4 2.03 -14.40 22.13
CA ARG A 4 0.61 -14.45 21.72
C ARG A 4 -0.02 -15.84 21.90
N LYS A 5 0.70 -16.89 21.50
CA LYS A 5 0.22 -18.28 21.63
C LYS A 5 0.04 -18.67 23.10
N HIS A 6 0.94 -18.21 23.98
CA HIS A 6 0.79 -18.41 25.42
C HIS A 6 -0.47 -17.74 25.97
N ILE A 7 -0.78 -16.50 25.56
CA ILE A 7 -2.00 -15.79 25.98
C ILE A 7 -3.25 -16.54 25.53
N LEU A 8 -3.30 -16.99 24.27
CA LEU A 8 -4.43 -17.77 23.76
C LEU A 8 -4.58 -19.12 24.46
N GLU A 9 -3.48 -19.78 24.83
CA GLU A 9 -3.51 -21.01 25.63
C GLU A 9 -4.03 -20.76 27.05
N GLN A 10 -3.75 -19.59 27.66
CA GLN A 10 -4.33 -19.24 28.96
C GLN A 10 -5.83 -18.98 28.87
N VAL A 11 -6.31 -18.35 27.78
CA VAL A 11 -7.75 -18.18 27.53
C VAL A 11 -8.42 -19.54 27.32
N SER A 12 -7.84 -20.41 26.49
CA SER A 12 -8.36 -21.76 26.22
C SER A 12 -8.44 -22.63 27.48
N LYS A 13 -7.57 -22.40 28.47
CA LYS A 13 -7.56 -23.11 29.76
C LYS A 13 -8.48 -22.47 30.81
N GLY A 14 -9.14 -21.35 30.49
CA GLY A 14 -9.98 -20.59 31.42
C GLY A 14 -9.21 -19.78 32.46
N ASN A 15 -7.87 -19.72 32.34
CA ASN A 15 -6.99 -19.01 33.28
C ASN A 15 -6.92 -17.49 33.01
N LEU A 16 -7.43 -17.04 31.86
CA LEU A 16 -7.45 -15.65 31.47
C LEU A 16 -8.78 -15.35 30.80
N LYS A 17 -9.47 -14.29 31.23
CA LYS A 17 -10.69 -13.84 30.56
C LYS A 17 -10.36 -13.27 29.18
N VAL A 18 -11.30 -13.40 28.25
CA VAL A 18 -11.12 -12.93 26.87
C VAL A 18 -10.85 -11.42 26.84
N GLU A 19 -11.53 -10.65 27.69
CA GLU A 19 -11.37 -9.19 27.77
C GLU A 19 -9.97 -8.79 28.28
N GLU A 20 -9.41 -9.54 29.23
CA GLU A 20 -8.04 -9.32 29.72
C GLU A 20 -6.99 -9.73 28.69
N ALA A 21 -7.19 -10.85 28.01
CA ALA A 21 -6.35 -11.29 26.91
C ALA A 21 -6.31 -10.26 25.79
N GLU A 22 -7.48 -9.70 25.43
CA GLU A 22 -7.58 -8.64 24.44
C GLU A 22 -6.78 -7.40 24.86
N ARG A 23 -6.88 -6.99 26.13
CA ARG A 23 -6.14 -5.83 26.65
C ARG A 23 -4.62 -6.04 26.59
N ILE A 24 -4.14 -7.23 26.96
CA ILE A 24 -2.72 -7.59 26.92
C ILE A 24 -2.22 -7.67 25.48
N LEU A 25 -3.01 -8.23 24.56
CA LEU A 25 -2.67 -8.29 23.15
C LEU A 25 -2.61 -6.91 22.50
N ARG A 26 -3.52 -5.99 22.88
CA ARG A 26 -3.46 -4.58 22.45
C ARG A 26 -2.20 -3.88 22.97
N ALA A 27 -1.82 -4.10 24.23
CA ALA A 27 -0.59 -3.54 24.80
C ALA A 27 0.68 -4.08 24.14
N LEU A 28 0.74 -5.39 23.87
CA LEU A 28 1.84 -6.03 23.12
C LEU A 28 1.96 -5.47 21.70
N ALA A 29 0.82 -5.23 21.04
CA ALA A 29 0.79 -4.58 19.74
C ALA A 29 1.33 -3.14 19.80
N ILE A 30 1.17 -2.42 20.91
CA ILE A 30 1.74 -1.07 21.09
C ILE A 30 3.25 -1.12 21.41
N GLU A 31 3.72 -2.07 22.23
CA GLU A 31 5.15 -2.24 22.53
C GLU A 31 5.97 -2.60 21.27
N GLU A 32 5.49 -3.53 20.43
CA GLU A 32 6.16 -3.89 19.17
C GLU A 32 6.28 -2.70 18.20
N VAL A 33 5.43 -1.69 18.38
CA VAL A 33 5.31 -0.45 17.60
C VAL A 33 6.16 0.67 18.21
N GLY A 34 6.45 0.63 19.50
CA GLY A 34 7.28 1.61 20.20
C GLY A 34 8.78 1.52 19.88
N GLU A 35 9.31 0.33 19.58
CA GLU A 35 10.77 0.14 19.58
C GLU A 35 11.54 0.70 18.37
N LEU A 36 10.95 0.91 17.19
CA LEU A 36 11.72 1.33 16.00
C LEU A 36 11.02 2.28 15.01
N ALA A 37 9.69 2.33 15.01
CA ALA A 37 8.82 3.29 14.34
C ALA A 37 7.39 2.84 14.64
N LYS A 38 6.46 3.77 14.85
CA LYS A 38 5.05 3.46 15.16
C LYS A 38 4.30 2.82 13.97
N ILE A 39 4.77 1.68 13.48
CA ILE A 39 4.24 0.95 12.33
C ILE A 39 2.99 0.23 12.78
N ASP A 40 1.88 0.46 12.11
CA ASP A 40 0.63 -0.21 12.47
C ASP A 40 0.52 -1.61 11.85
N ILE A 41 1.16 -2.62 12.47
CA ILE A 41 1.32 -4.01 11.99
C ILE A 41 -0.01 -4.83 12.01
N GLY A 42 -1.16 -4.16 11.92
CA GLY A 42 -2.47 -4.79 11.76
C GLY A 42 -3.48 -3.82 11.17
N ARG A 43 -3.00 -2.83 10.41
CA ARG A 43 -3.85 -1.84 9.75
C ARG A 43 -4.76 -2.47 8.70
N ASP A 44 -4.28 -3.51 8.03
CA ASP A 44 -5.04 -4.33 7.09
C ASP A 44 -6.22 -5.02 7.79
N ILE A 45 -5.99 -5.68 8.92
CA ILE A 45 -7.03 -6.38 9.68
C ILE A 45 -8.05 -5.40 10.27
N ARG A 46 -7.61 -4.21 10.69
CA ARG A 46 -8.50 -3.22 11.35
C ARG A 46 -9.22 -2.29 10.38
N LYS A 47 -8.65 -1.99 9.22
CA LYS A 47 -9.16 -0.95 8.29
C LYS A 47 -9.26 -1.41 6.84
N GLY A 48 -8.83 -2.63 6.51
CA GLY A 48 -8.82 -3.14 5.13
C GLY A 48 -7.79 -2.45 4.22
N ILE A 49 -6.83 -1.71 4.77
CA ILE A 49 -5.81 -0.99 3.99
C ILE A 49 -4.39 -1.35 4.44
N PRO A 50 -3.43 -1.50 3.51
CA PRO A 50 -2.05 -1.80 3.87
C PRO A 50 -1.37 -0.63 4.58
N GLU A 51 -0.39 -0.96 5.41
CA GLU A 51 0.55 0.02 5.95
C GLU A 51 1.67 0.30 4.93
N VAL A 52 2.07 1.57 4.81
CA VAL A 52 3.10 2.03 3.87
C VAL A 52 4.26 2.67 4.61
N ILE A 53 5.47 2.22 4.31
CA ILE A 53 6.70 2.74 4.88
C ILE A 53 7.12 3.97 4.06
N LEU A 54 6.97 5.16 4.64
CA LEU A 54 7.58 6.36 4.09
C LEU A 54 9.11 6.28 4.21
N ALA A 55 9.83 6.21 3.08
CA ALA A 55 11.30 6.19 3.04
C ALA A 55 11.92 7.58 3.21
N GLU A 56 11.23 8.61 2.75
CA GLU A 56 11.72 9.98 2.78
C GLU A 56 12.10 10.42 4.21
N GLY A 57 13.31 10.96 4.36
CA GLY A 57 13.84 11.42 5.65
C GLY A 57 14.37 10.31 6.57
N LYS A 58 14.31 9.03 6.18
CA LYS A 58 14.88 7.90 6.95
C LYS A 58 16.23 7.47 6.40
N ASN A 59 17.03 6.83 7.27
CA ASN A 59 18.24 6.13 6.85
C ASN A 59 17.86 4.77 6.23
N SER A 60 18.54 4.35 5.15
CA SER A 60 18.34 3.06 4.49
C SER A 60 18.41 1.86 5.45
N GLN A 61 19.23 1.91 6.50
CA GLN A 61 19.28 0.84 7.51
C GLN A 61 17.95 0.69 8.27
N ASP A 62 17.29 1.80 8.59
CA ASP A 62 16.00 1.78 9.29
C ASP A 62 14.91 1.31 8.34
N ILE A 63 14.94 1.74 7.08
CA ILE A 63 14.01 1.27 6.05
C ILE A 63 14.12 -0.25 5.90
N ILE A 64 15.34 -0.80 5.83
CA ILE A 64 15.57 -2.25 5.75
C ILE A 64 14.97 -2.98 6.97
N LYS A 65 15.30 -2.54 8.19
CA LYS A 65 14.80 -3.18 9.42
C LYS A 65 13.27 -3.21 9.45
N ILE A 66 12.64 -2.08 9.12
CA ILE A 66 11.19 -1.93 9.09
C ILE A 66 10.57 -2.82 8.01
N SER A 67 11.14 -2.82 6.81
CA SER A 67 10.64 -3.59 5.66
C SER A 67 10.70 -5.09 5.93
N LEU A 68 11.81 -5.58 6.50
CA LEU A 68 11.95 -7.01 6.83
C LEU A 68 11.00 -7.43 7.96
N LYS A 69 10.73 -6.56 8.93
CA LYS A 69 9.77 -6.82 10.01
C LYS A 69 8.34 -6.92 9.46
N MET A 70 7.93 -5.96 8.62
CA MET A 70 6.62 -5.98 7.97
C MET A 70 6.45 -7.22 7.08
N LEU A 71 7.44 -7.51 6.25
CA LEU A 71 7.46 -8.69 5.40
C LEU A 71 7.30 -10.00 6.20
N LYS A 72 7.96 -10.11 7.36
CA LYS A 72 7.84 -11.29 8.24
C LYS A 72 6.45 -11.41 8.88
N SER A 73 5.82 -10.28 9.19
CA SER A 73 4.54 -10.21 9.87
C SER A 73 3.35 -10.42 8.93
N GLU A 74 3.30 -9.64 7.85
CA GLU A 74 2.15 -9.52 6.94
C GLU A 74 2.39 -10.26 5.61
N GLY A 75 3.60 -10.79 5.40
CA GLY A 75 3.98 -11.39 4.11
C GLY A 75 4.26 -10.36 3.01
N ARG A 76 4.11 -9.06 3.29
CA ARG A 76 4.38 -7.95 2.39
C ARG A 76 4.98 -6.74 3.13
N ALA A 77 5.75 -5.93 2.43
CA ALA A 77 6.11 -4.57 2.86
C ALA A 77 6.03 -3.62 1.66
N ILE A 78 5.34 -2.49 1.80
CA ILE A 78 5.25 -1.44 0.78
C ILE A 78 6.08 -0.26 1.25
N ILE A 79 7.03 0.18 0.43
CA ILE A 79 7.90 1.32 0.71
C ILE A 79 7.65 2.39 -0.35
N SER A 80 7.22 3.59 0.08
CA SER A 80 6.97 4.73 -0.81
C SER A 80 8.09 5.76 -0.75
N ARG A 81 8.18 6.57 -1.82
CA ARG A 81 9.19 7.62 -2.02
C ARG A 81 10.64 7.12 -1.94
N VAL A 82 10.87 5.87 -2.33
CA VAL A 82 12.23 5.28 -2.31
C VAL A 82 13.16 6.01 -3.27
N LYS A 83 14.44 6.10 -2.89
CA LYS A 83 15.53 6.51 -3.79
C LYS A 83 16.26 5.28 -4.31
N LYS A 84 17.05 5.45 -5.38
CA LYS A 84 17.82 4.36 -5.98
C LYS A 84 18.75 3.65 -4.97
N GLU A 85 19.39 4.43 -4.10
CA GLU A 85 20.25 3.93 -3.03
C GLU A 85 19.50 3.01 -2.05
N ASP A 86 18.27 3.38 -1.68
CA ASP A 86 17.42 2.57 -0.80
C ASP A 86 17.05 1.25 -1.48
N ILE A 87 16.67 1.31 -2.76
CA ILE A 87 16.31 0.14 -3.55
C ILE A 87 17.46 -0.87 -3.57
N ASP A 88 18.68 -0.42 -3.85
CA ASP A 88 19.86 -1.28 -3.92
C ASP A 88 20.22 -1.86 -2.54
N ALA A 89 20.11 -1.05 -1.48
CA ALA A 89 20.35 -1.49 -0.11
C ALA A 89 19.33 -2.55 0.34
N ILE A 90 18.05 -2.32 0.08
CA ILE A 90 16.96 -3.25 0.43
C ILE A 90 17.07 -4.53 -0.39
N LYS A 91 17.35 -4.45 -1.69
CA LYS A 91 17.58 -5.63 -2.55
C LYS A 91 18.69 -6.53 -2.00
N ARG A 92 19.83 -5.95 -1.61
CA ARG A 92 20.95 -6.71 -1.03
C ARG A 92 20.60 -7.35 0.31
N ALA A 93 19.78 -6.69 1.12
CA ALA A 93 19.36 -7.19 2.43
C ALA A 93 18.17 -8.16 2.36
N SER A 94 17.47 -8.24 1.23
CA SER A 94 16.27 -9.05 1.08
C SER A 94 16.59 -10.55 1.00
N PRO A 95 15.83 -11.42 1.68
CA PRO A 95 15.97 -12.87 1.56
C PRO A 95 15.77 -13.35 0.12
N LYS A 96 16.44 -14.44 -0.28
CA LYS A 96 16.35 -15.00 -1.65
C LYS A 96 14.95 -15.50 -2.05
N ASN A 97 14.08 -15.78 -1.07
CA ASN A 97 12.72 -16.28 -1.26
C ASN A 97 11.64 -15.17 -1.23
N VAL A 98 12.05 -13.94 -1.50
CA VAL A 98 11.19 -12.75 -1.52
C VAL A 98 11.18 -12.20 -2.94
N ARG A 99 9.98 -11.94 -3.46
CA ARG A 99 9.78 -11.19 -4.69
C ARG A 99 9.92 -9.71 -4.39
N VAL A 100 10.63 -9.01 -5.28
CA VAL A 100 10.88 -7.56 -5.19
C VAL A 100 10.30 -6.91 -6.43
N ASP A 101 9.21 -6.17 -6.26
CA ASP A 101 8.59 -5.36 -7.32
C ASP A 101 9.05 -3.90 -7.16
N ILE A 102 9.43 -3.24 -8.25
CA ILE A 102 9.87 -1.84 -8.26
C ILE A 102 9.10 -1.07 -9.32
N TYR A 103 8.52 0.05 -8.88
CA TYR A 103 7.74 0.95 -9.70
C TYR A 103 8.46 2.30 -9.72
N GLU A 104 9.28 2.52 -10.75
CA GLU A 104 10.19 3.67 -10.83
C GLU A 104 9.41 5.01 -10.87
N GLN A 105 8.35 5.08 -11.68
CA GLN A 105 7.51 6.28 -11.81
C GLN A 105 6.79 6.62 -10.50
N ALA A 106 6.27 5.61 -9.79
CA ALA A 106 5.64 5.78 -8.48
C ALA A 106 6.64 6.02 -7.34
N ARG A 107 7.93 5.73 -7.56
CA ARG A 107 8.96 5.61 -6.52
C ARG A 107 8.50 4.69 -5.38
N ILE A 108 7.94 3.54 -5.75
CA ILE A 108 7.49 2.51 -4.81
C ILE A 108 8.31 1.23 -5.00
N MET A 109 8.69 0.62 -3.88
CA MET A 109 9.26 -0.73 -3.83
C MET A 109 8.36 -1.61 -2.97
N ILE A 110 8.09 -2.83 -3.42
CA ILE A 110 7.27 -3.79 -2.70
C ILE A 110 8.01 -5.10 -2.52
N LEU A 111 8.12 -5.53 -1.27
CA LEU A 111 8.62 -6.86 -0.92
C LEU A 111 7.43 -7.78 -0.69
N LYS A 112 7.43 -8.96 -1.29
CA LYS A 112 6.40 -9.99 -1.09
C LYS A 112 7.04 -11.33 -0.80
N SER A 113 6.55 -12.00 0.23
CA SER A 113 6.85 -13.41 0.45
C SER A 113 6.31 -14.23 -0.73
N ASN A 114 7.00 -15.30 -1.12
CA ASN A 114 6.48 -16.20 -2.18
C ASN A 114 5.12 -16.83 -1.86
N LYS A 115 4.69 -16.79 -0.59
CA LYS A 115 3.38 -17.27 -0.14
C LYS A 115 2.32 -16.18 -0.09
N PHE A 116 2.69 -14.92 -0.30
CA PHE A 116 1.76 -13.81 -0.26
C PHE A 116 0.84 -13.88 -1.47
N LEU A 117 -0.45 -14.01 -1.20
CA LEU A 117 -1.51 -13.93 -2.20
C LEU A 117 -2.29 -12.66 -1.92
N GLN A 118 -2.42 -11.84 -2.94
CA GLN A 118 -3.31 -10.70 -2.89
C GLN A 118 -4.72 -11.18 -3.19
N GLU A 119 -5.64 -10.91 -2.29
CA GLU A 119 -7.06 -11.14 -2.52
C GLU A 119 -7.64 -10.02 -3.37
N LYS A 120 -8.47 -10.38 -4.34
CA LYS A 120 -9.21 -9.41 -5.15
C LYS A 120 -10.42 -8.94 -4.38
N THR A 121 -10.62 -7.64 -4.33
CA THR A 121 -11.79 -7.02 -3.68
C THR A 121 -13.01 -6.97 -4.60
N GLY A 122 -12.79 -7.07 -5.91
CA GLY A 122 -13.78 -6.82 -6.95
C GLY A 122 -14.01 -5.34 -7.25
N GLY A 123 -13.42 -4.43 -6.46
CA GLY A 123 -13.52 -3.00 -6.68
C GLY A 123 -12.73 -2.55 -7.91
N LYS A 124 -13.29 -1.61 -8.66
CA LYS A 124 -12.73 -1.06 -9.89
C LYS A 124 -12.47 0.43 -9.72
N ILE A 125 -11.24 0.85 -10.04
CA ILE A 125 -10.80 2.23 -9.89
C ILE A 125 -10.32 2.78 -11.23
N GLY A 126 -10.90 3.89 -11.66
CA GLY A 126 -10.42 4.69 -12.79
C GLY A 126 -9.41 5.72 -12.30
N ILE A 127 -8.32 5.94 -13.03
CA ILE A 127 -7.33 6.99 -12.74
C ILE A 127 -7.11 7.81 -14.01
N LEU A 128 -7.25 9.12 -13.89
CA LEU A 128 -7.09 10.06 -15.01
C LEU A 128 -6.09 11.14 -14.62
N THR A 129 -5.15 11.47 -15.52
CA THR A 129 -4.26 12.61 -15.32
C THR A 129 -4.49 13.72 -16.34
N ALA A 130 -4.39 14.98 -15.92
CA ALA A 130 -4.51 16.12 -16.81
C ALA A 130 -3.27 16.32 -17.69
N GLY A 131 -2.09 16.09 -17.14
CA GLY A 131 -0.83 16.17 -17.89
C GLY A 131 0.17 15.08 -17.53
N THR A 132 1.32 15.14 -18.18
CA THR A 132 2.43 14.19 -17.96
C THR A 132 3.13 14.39 -16.62
N CYS A 133 3.16 15.62 -16.09
CA CYS A 133 3.72 15.92 -14.77
C CYS A 133 2.97 15.23 -13.62
N ASP A 134 1.72 14.85 -13.84
CA ASP A 134 0.85 14.20 -12.87
C ASP A 134 1.05 12.66 -12.86
N ILE A 135 1.77 12.09 -13.84
CA ILE A 135 1.95 10.64 -14.00
C ILE A 135 2.58 9.97 -12.77
N PRO A 136 3.64 10.52 -12.13
CA PRO A 136 4.22 9.91 -10.93
C PRO A 136 3.21 9.74 -9.79
N ILE A 137 2.29 10.70 -9.63
CA ILE A 137 1.25 10.67 -8.59
C ILE A 137 0.18 9.62 -8.94
N ALA A 138 -0.17 9.51 -10.22
CA ALA A 138 -1.12 8.51 -10.70
C ALA A 138 -0.57 7.08 -10.59
N GLU A 139 0.72 6.90 -10.85
CA GLU A 139 1.41 5.62 -10.67
C GLU A 139 1.48 5.24 -9.18
N GLU A 140 1.67 6.19 -8.25
CA GLU A 140 1.55 5.93 -6.81
C GLU A 140 0.14 5.43 -6.44
N ALA A 141 -0.91 6.14 -6.90
CA ALA A 141 -2.29 5.74 -6.64
C ALA A 141 -2.62 4.37 -7.25
N LYS A 142 -2.18 4.12 -8.49
CA LYS A 142 -2.36 2.85 -9.21
C LYS A 142 -1.75 1.70 -8.45
N VAL A 143 -0.47 1.80 -8.08
CA VAL A 143 0.25 0.73 -7.39
C VAL A 143 -0.41 0.40 -6.06
N ILE A 144 -0.83 1.41 -5.28
CA ILE A 144 -1.52 1.15 -4.00
C ILE A 144 -2.90 0.53 -4.22
N ALA A 145 -3.68 0.99 -5.19
CA ALA A 145 -4.99 0.43 -5.52
C ALA A 145 -4.89 -1.03 -5.98
N GLU A 146 -3.94 -1.33 -6.87
CA GLU A 146 -3.62 -2.69 -7.28
C GLU A 146 -3.18 -3.51 -6.06
N GLU A 147 -2.32 -2.97 -5.18
CA GLU A 147 -1.90 -3.64 -3.94
C GLU A 147 -3.04 -3.92 -2.95
N MET A 148 -4.10 -3.11 -2.98
CA MET A 148 -5.33 -3.31 -2.23
C MET A 148 -6.27 -4.34 -2.87
N GLY A 149 -5.93 -4.88 -4.04
CA GLY A 149 -6.72 -5.91 -4.71
C GLY A 149 -7.79 -5.38 -5.66
N CYS A 150 -7.77 -4.08 -5.96
CA CYS A 150 -8.67 -3.48 -6.95
C CYS A 150 -8.19 -3.76 -8.39
N ASP A 151 -9.12 -3.70 -9.34
CA ASP A 151 -8.79 -3.60 -10.76
C ASP A 151 -8.69 -2.11 -11.13
N VAL A 152 -7.62 -1.73 -11.83
CA VAL A 152 -7.31 -0.33 -12.08
C VAL A 152 -7.26 -0.04 -13.57
N PHE A 153 -8.01 0.98 -13.98
CA PHE A 153 -8.06 1.50 -15.35
C PHE A 153 -7.41 2.87 -15.35
N VAL A 154 -6.44 3.10 -16.24
CA VAL A 154 -5.68 4.35 -16.23
C VAL A 154 -5.63 5.00 -17.60
N ALA A 155 -5.76 6.32 -17.63
CA ALA A 155 -5.43 7.14 -18.79
C ALA A 155 -4.63 8.38 -18.38
N TYR A 156 -3.52 8.59 -19.09
CA TYR A 156 -2.58 9.68 -18.82
C TYR A 156 -2.74 10.81 -19.84
N ASP A 157 -2.48 12.04 -19.40
CA ASP A 157 -2.47 13.25 -20.24
C ASP A 157 -3.78 13.43 -21.04
N VAL A 158 -4.90 13.39 -20.33
CA VAL A 158 -6.26 13.59 -20.85
C VAL A 158 -6.85 14.94 -20.44
N GLY A 159 -5.98 15.94 -20.23
CA GLY A 159 -6.38 17.27 -19.77
C GLY A 159 -7.35 18.01 -20.70
N VAL A 160 -8.01 19.02 -20.13
CA VAL A 160 -9.12 19.77 -20.75
C VAL A 160 -8.76 20.42 -22.09
N ALA A 161 -7.51 20.87 -22.26
CA ALA A 161 -7.03 21.47 -23.51
C ALA A 161 -7.18 20.53 -24.73
N GLY A 162 -7.20 19.22 -24.49
CA GLY A 162 -7.47 18.19 -25.50
C GLY A 162 -8.58 17.26 -25.04
N ILE A 163 -9.77 17.81 -24.74
CA ILE A 163 -10.90 17.05 -24.17
C ILE A 163 -11.31 15.82 -25.00
N HIS A 164 -11.06 15.83 -26.31
CA HIS A 164 -11.28 14.67 -27.17
C HIS A 164 -10.45 13.43 -26.74
N ARG A 165 -9.32 13.63 -26.05
CA ARG A 165 -8.48 12.56 -25.47
C ARG A 165 -9.10 11.93 -24.22
N LEU A 166 -9.96 12.65 -23.50
CA LEU A 166 -10.66 12.19 -22.30
C LEU A 166 -11.84 11.26 -22.63
N ILE A 167 -12.52 11.51 -23.76
CA ILE A 167 -13.78 10.81 -24.08
C ILE A 167 -13.60 9.28 -24.18
N PRO A 168 -12.62 8.73 -24.94
CA PRO A 168 -12.45 7.28 -25.04
C PRO A 168 -12.18 6.56 -23.71
N PRO A 169 -11.22 7.00 -22.85
CA PRO A 169 -10.99 6.33 -21.58
C PRO A 169 -12.15 6.49 -20.60
N LEU A 170 -12.84 7.63 -20.58
CA LEU A 170 -14.02 7.81 -19.73
C LEU A 170 -15.16 6.86 -20.17
N LYS A 171 -15.41 6.73 -21.48
CA LYS A 171 -16.37 5.76 -22.02
C LYS A 171 -16.02 4.35 -21.57
N ARG A 172 -14.75 3.96 -21.68
CA ARG A 172 -14.28 2.64 -21.22
C ARG A 172 -14.53 2.43 -19.72
N MET A 173 -14.23 3.44 -18.88
CA MET A 173 -14.47 3.32 -17.44
C MET A 173 -15.96 3.15 -17.09
N ILE A 174 -16.85 3.78 -17.85
CA ILE A 174 -18.31 3.60 -17.70
C ILE A 174 -18.72 2.18 -18.16
N GLU A 175 -18.23 1.73 -19.31
CA GLU A 175 -18.52 0.38 -19.84
C GLU A 175 -18.05 -0.73 -18.90
N GLU A 176 -16.93 -0.49 -18.21
CA GLU A 176 -16.36 -1.41 -17.23
C GLU A 176 -17.00 -1.29 -15.84
N ASP A 177 -17.98 -0.40 -15.65
CA ASP A 177 -18.69 -0.17 -14.38
C ASP A 177 -17.72 0.14 -13.22
N VAL A 178 -16.86 1.15 -13.43
CA VAL A 178 -15.88 1.60 -12.42
C VAL A 178 -16.58 2.24 -11.22
N ASP A 179 -16.23 1.82 -10.00
CA ASP A 179 -16.84 2.31 -8.76
C ASP A 179 -16.39 3.72 -8.39
N VAL A 180 -15.11 4.06 -8.64
CA VAL A 180 -14.50 5.34 -8.25
C VAL A 180 -13.53 5.81 -9.32
N ILE A 181 -13.58 7.10 -9.67
CA ILE A 181 -12.59 7.74 -10.54
C ILE A 181 -11.73 8.72 -9.73
N ILE A 182 -10.42 8.51 -9.76
CA ILE A 182 -9.39 9.41 -9.21
C ILE A 182 -8.91 10.30 -10.34
N VAL A 183 -9.10 11.61 -10.21
CA VAL A 183 -8.65 12.60 -11.19
C VAL A 183 -7.52 13.44 -10.62
N ILE A 184 -6.38 13.44 -11.29
CA ILE A 184 -5.17 14.16 -10.87
C ILE A 184 -4.90 15.27 -11.88
N ALA A 185 -4.99 16.52 -11.42
CA ALA A 185 -4.78 17.68 -12.26
C ALA A 185 -4.09 18.80 -11.48
N GLY A 186 -2.92 19.21 -11.95
CA GLY A 186 -2.24 20.41 -11.46
C GLY A 186 -2.87 21.73 -11.94
N ARG A 187 -2.28 22.85 -11.48
CA ARG A 187 -2.67 24.24 -11.80
C ARG A 187 -4.12 24.57 -11.41
N GLU A 188 -4.97 24.92 -12.37
CA GLU A 188 -6.36 25.31 -12.15
C GLU A 188 -7.28 24.14 -11.80
N GLY A 189 -6.79 22.89 -11.90
CA GLY A 189 -7.53 21.73 -11.42
C GLY A 189 -8.88 21.52 -12.11
N ALA A 190 -9.00 21.88 -13.40
CA ALA A 190 -10.28 21.88 -14.12
C ALA A 190 -10.79 20.49 -14.52
N LEU A 191 -9.89 19.49 -14.67
CA LEU A 191 -10.25 18.16 -15.15
C LEU A 191 -11.28 17.43 -14.25
N PRO A 192 -11.14 17.43 -12.90
CA PRO A 192 -12.16 16.83 -12.01
C PRO A 192 -13.59 17.32 -12.29
N THR A 193 -13.78 18.63 -12.49
CA THR A 193 -15.10 19.22 -12.78
C THR A 193 -15.68 18.78 -14.13
N VAL A 194 -14.82 18.46 -15.09
CA VAL A 194 -15.25 17.96 -16.41
C VAL A 194 -15.62 16.47 -16.34
N VAL A 195 -15.04 15.73 -15.39
CA VAL A 195 -15.26 14.29 -15.21
C VAL A 195 -16.50 14.00 -14.34
N ALA A 196 -16.78 14.83 -13.34
CA ALA A 196 -17.90 14.69 -12.41
C ALA A 196 -19.26 14.95 -13.06
#